data_AF-A0A836ZRQ0-F1
#
_entry.id   AF-A0A836ZRQ0-F1
#
_cell.length_a   1.000
_cell.length_b   1.000
_cell.length_c   1.000
_cell.angle_alpha   90.00
_cell.angle_beta   90.00
_cell.angle_gamma   90.00
#
_symmetry.space_group_name_H-M   'P 1'
#
loop_
_entity.id
_entity.type
_entity.pdbx_description
1 polymer ?
#
loop_
_entity_poly.entity_id
_entity_poly.type
_entity_poly.pdbx_seq_one_letter_code
_entity_poly.pdbx_strand_id
1 'polypeptide(L)' 'IPLRGRWFIETGDGTRVEMGPGDIHFGQDQGTTDQRGHRSGQLGDQPCLQMMVQFAQSPAAATAHPFGHPTPR' A
#
# COMPACT_ATOMS: atom_id res chain seq x y z
N ILE A 1 1.86 7.68 0.21
CA ILE A 1 3.18 8.26 0.54
C ILE A 1 3.00 9.18 1.75
N PRO A 2 3.52 8.85 2.94
CA PRO A 2 3.50 9.77 4.06
C PRO A 2 4.31 11.03 3.71
N LEU A 3 3.73 12.20 3.95
CA LEU A 3 4.40 13.51 3.86
C LEU A 3 4.77 14.01 5.26
N ARG A 4 4.03 13.57 6.28
CA ARG A 4 4.27 13.83 7.71
C ARG A 4 3.66 12.71 8.54
N GLY A 5 4.25 12.40 9.68
CA GLY A 5 3.80 11.30 10.57
C GLY A 5 4.18 9.94 10.01
N ARG A 6 3.60 8.87 10.57
CA ARG A 6 3.91 7.48 10.20
C ARG A 6 2.64 6.69 9.90
N TRP A 7 2.77 5.72 9.01
CA TRP A 7 1.68 4.85 8.56
C TRP A 7 2.11 3.38 8.62
N PHE A 8 1.16 2.48 8.85
CA PHE A 8 1.40 1.05 8.70
C PHE A 8 0.44 0.43 7.68
N ILE A 9 0.89 -0.66 7.07
CA ILE A 9 0.05 -1.61 6.34
C ILE A 9 0.35 -2.99 6.87
N GLU A 10 -0.70 -3.76 7.12
CA GLU A 10 -0.66 -5.15 7.53
C GLU A 10 -1.50 -5.97 6.53
N THR A 11 -0.84 -6.92 5.88
CA THR A 11 -1.43 -7.77 4.85
C THR A 11 -2.13 -8.98 5.46
N GLY A 12 -2.94 -9.69 4.67
CA GLY A 12 -3.77 -10.81 5.17
C GLY A 12 -2.97 -12.02 5.70
N ASP A 13 -1.68 -12.12 5.33
CA ASP A 13 -0.72 -13.11 5.86
C ASP A 13 -0.06 -12.66 7.19
N GLY A 14 -0.44 -11.48 7.71
CA GLY A 14 0.12 -10.90 8.93
C GLY A 14 1.41 -10.12 8.73
N THR A 15 1.92 -10.01 7.50
CA THR A 15 3.12 -9.20 7.23
C THR A 15 2.80 -7.72 7.45
N ARG A 16 3.62 -7.04 8.25
CA ARG A 16 3.45 -5.62 8.60
C ARG A 16 4.63 -4.79 8.12
N VAL A 17 4.33 -3.68 7.44
CA VAL A 17 5.30 -2.68 7.04
C VAL A 17 4.93 -1.34 7.67
N GLU A 18 5.92 -0.67 8.24
CA GLU A 18 5.80 0.69 8.76
C GLU A 18 6.54 1.66 7.83
N MET A 19 5.93 2.81 7.58
CA MET A 19 6.41 3.80 6.63
C MET A 19 6.49 5.17 7.30
N GLY A 20 7.56 5.89 6.98
CA GLY A 20 7.77 7.29 7.33
C GLY A 20 7.67 8.22 6.11
N PRO A 21 7.99 9.52 6.31
CA PRO A 21 7.98 10.48 5.22
C PRO A 21 8.88 10.09 4.06
N GLY A 22 8.33 10.07 2.85
CA GLY A 22 9.05 9.71 1.62
C GLY A 22 8.95 8.24 1.20
N ASP A 23 8.55 7.34 2.10
CA ASP A 23 8.35 5.93 1.75
C ASP A 23 7.13 5.76 0.81
N ILE A 24 7.32 4.94 -0.22
CA ILE A 24 6.33 4.68 -1.25
C ILE A 24 5.81 3.25 -1.09
N HIS A 25 4.48 3.10 -1.06
CA HIS A 25 3.83 1.81 -1.24
C HIS A 25 2.85 1.89 -2.42
N PHE A 26 2.62 0.74 -3.06
CA PHE A 26 1.64 0.58 -4.12
C PHE A 26 0.46 -0.23 -3.57
N GLY A 27 -0.74 0.34 -3.65
CA GLY A 27 -1.99 -0.33 -3.28
C GLY A 27 -2.76 -0.73 -4.54
N GLN A 28 -3.16 -2.01 -4.63
CA GLN A 28 -3.92 -2.51 -5.77
C GLN A 28 -5.32 -3.03 -5.37
N ASP A 29 -5.56 -3.21 -4.08
CA ASP A 29 -6.81 -3.73 -3.54
C ASP A 29 -7.86 -2.62 -3.48
N GLN A 30 -8.84 -2.70 -4.37
CA GLN A 30 -9.98 -1.79 -4.43
C GLN A 30 -11.27 -2.62 -4.35
N GLY A 31 -12.27 -2.10 -3.62
CA GLY A 31 -13.59 -2.74 -3.54
C GLY A 31 -13.63 -4.04 -2.72
N THR A 32 -12.64 -4.31 -1.88
CA THR A 32 -12.67 -5.46 -0.97
C THR A 32 -13.74 -5.27 0.12
N THR A 33 -14.73 -6.15 0.19
CA THR A 33 -15.91 -6.01 1.07
C THR A 33 -16.04 -7.09 2.15
N ASP A 34 -15.15 -8.07 2.15
CA ASP A 34 -15.26 -9.32 2.91
C ASP A 34 -14.18 -9.46 3.99
N GLN A 35 -13.68 -8.33 4.49
CA GLN A 35 -12.63 -8.26 5.52
C GLN A 35 -11.28 -8.86 5.07
N ARG A 36 -11.11 -9.21 3.77
CA ARG A 36 -9.83 -9.70 3.21
C ARG A 36 -8.95 -8.58 2.65
N GLY A 37 -9.15 -7.35 3.11
CA GLY A 37 -8.32 -6.20 2.74
C GLY A 37 -7.16 -5.99 3.70
N HIS A 38 -6.24 -5.08 3.36
CA HIS A 38 -5.17 -4.69 4.27
C HIS A 38 -5.69 -3.92 5.49
N ARG A 39 -5.16 -4.21 6.67
CA ARG A 39 -5.34 -3.34 7.83
C ARG A 39 -4.27 -2.25 7.77
N SER A 40 -4.67 -1.00 7.86
CA SER A 40 -3.74 0.13 7.80
C SER A 40 -4.13 1.23 8.76
N GLY A 41 -3.18 2.09 9.11
CA GLY A 41 -3.45 3.15 10.07
C GLY A 41 -2.27 4.01 10.43
N GLN A 42 -2.56 5.09 11.16
CA GLN A 42 -1.56 5.96 11.77
C GLN A 42 -0.75 5.19 12.82
N LEU A 43 0.52 5.57 12.93
CA LEU A 43 1.41 5.15 14.00
C LEU A 43 1.81 6.34 14.88
N GLY A 44 1.76 6.14 16.20
CA GLY A 44 2.16 7.14 17.20
C GLY A 44 1.20 8.32 17.30
N ASP A 45 1.62 9.37 18.00
CA ASP A 45 0.75 10.48 18.39
C ASP A 45 0.69 11.61 17.34
N GLN A 46 1.57 11.57 16.34
CA GLN A 46 1.60 12.58 15.29
C GLN A 46 0.63 12.22 14.15
N PRO A 47 -0.32 13.12 13.78
CA PRO A 47 -1.20 12.88 12.64
C PRO A 47 -0.43 12.59 11.36
N CYS A 48 -0.86 11.54 10.64
CA CYS A 48 -0.27 11.16 9.37
C CYS A 48 -0.91 11.94 8.21
N LEU A 49 -0.15 12.82 7.56
CA LEU A 49 -0.53 13.45 6.30
C LEU A 49 0.01 12.59 5.16
N GLN A 50 -0.85 12.13 4.26
CA GLN A 50 -0.47 11.25 3.16
C GLN A 50 -0.86 11.83 1.80
N MET A 51 0.03 11.69 0.83
CA MET A 51 -0.30 11.82 -0.59
C MET A 51 -0.72 10.46 -1.14
N MET A 52 -1.88 10.45 -1.81
CA MET A 52 -2.40 9.30 -2.53
C MET A 52 -2.55 9.68 -4.00
N VAL A 53 -1.97 8.87 -4.87
CA VAL A 53 -2.09 9.03 -6.33
C VAL A 53 -2.84 7.80 -6.82
N GLN A 54 -4.05 8.02 -7.33
CA GLN A 54 -4.91 7.00 -7.89
C GLN A 54 -5.11 7.31 -9.38
N PHE A 55 -4.87 6.34 -10.25
CA PHE A 55 -5.25 6.48 -11.65
C PHE A 55 -6.78 6.47 -11.76
N ALA A 56 -7.33 7.40 -12.53
CA ALA A 56 -8.78 7.49 -12.76
C ALA A 56 -9.35 6.22 -13.42
N GLN A 57 -8.52 5.54 -14.22
CA GLN A 57 -8.80 4.24 -14.80
C GLN A 57 -7.68 3.28 -14.41
N SER A 58 -8.04 2.08 -13.95
CA SER A 58 -7.05 1.05 -13.63
C SER A 58 -6.27 0.65 -14.89
N PRO A 59 -4.92 0.58 -14.85
CA PRO A 59 -4.10 0.20 -16.01
C PRO A 59 -4.22 -1.29 -16.45
N ALA A 60 -5.32 -1.97 -16.12
CA ALA A 60 -5.61 -3.41 -16.34
C ALA A 60 -4.83 -4.38 -15.41
N ALA A 61 -4.90 -5.68 -15.71
CA ALA A 61 -4.81 -6.81 -14.78
C ALA A 61 -3.65 -6.78 -13.78
N ALA A 62 -3.95 -7.21 -12.55
CA ALA A 62 -2.98 -7.55 -11.51
C ALA A 62 -1.88 -8.44 -12.08
N THR A 63 -0.65 -7.96 -12.09
CA THR A 63 0.53 -8.76 -12.43
C THR A 63 1.42 -8.83 -11.20
N ALA A 64 1.98 -10.00 -10.93
CA ALA A 64 2.95 -10.18 -9.84
C ALA A 64 4.20 -9.31 -10.02
N HIS A 65 4.50 -8.89 -11.25
CA HIS A 65 5.67 -8.10 -11.60
C HIS A 65 5.30 -6.91 -12.49
N PRO A 66 4.65 -5.86 -11.93
CA PRO A 66 4.20 -4.70 -12.70
C PRO A 66 5.35 -3.84 -13.25
N PHE A 67 6.58 -4.09 -12.78
CA PHE A 67 7.79 -3.41 -13.23
C PHE A 67 8.85 -4.35 -13.84
N GLY A 68 8.49 -5.63 -14.09
CA GLY A 68 9.34 -6.60 -14.76
C GLY A 68 10.58 -7.06 -13.95
N HIS A 69 10.52 -8.28 -13.41
CA HIS A 69 11.72 -9.07 -13.12
C HIS A 69 11.73 -10.30 -14.03
N PRO A 70 12.90 -10.75 -14.50
CA PRO A 70 12.99 -12.04 -15.16
C PRO A 70 12.62 -13.15 -14.17
N THR A 71 11.70 -14.03 -14.56
CA THR A 71 11.39 -15.25 -13.82
C THR A 71 12.66 -16.08 -13.65
N PRO A 72 13.02 -16.56 -12.45
CA PRO A 72 14.07 -17.56 -12.32
C PRO A 72 13.66 -18.79 -13.14
N ARG A 73 14.59 -19.32 -13.95
CA ARG A 73 14.39 -20.59 -14.66
C ARG A 73 14.41 -21.77 -13.70
#